data_AF-A0AAU6Q2P2-F1
#
_entry.id   AF-A0AAU6Q2P2-F1
#
_cell.length_a   1.000
_cell.length_b   1.000
_cell.length_c   1.000
_cell.angle_alpha   90.00
_cell.angle_beta   90.00
_cell.angle_gamma   90.00
#
_symmetry.space_group_name_H-M   'P 1'
#
loop_
_entity.id
_entity.type
_entity.pdbx_description
1 polymer ?
#
loop_
_entity_poly.entity_id
_entity_poly.type
_entity_poly.pdbx_seq_one_letter_code
_entity_poly.pdbx_strand_id
1 'polypeptide(L)'
;MKAEPTPARIRTGLLAYLVAGLWFGLLLVKSEAVSWYRIQEMFRFQSFHMFGIIGSAVVTAMVSTALLRRFGKTREGESVHITPKEKGNVRYVAGGLLFGLGWGLVGLCPGPIFVQLGAGLWTAAVALVFALLGTYLYGLFRERLPH
;
A
#
# COMPACT_ATOMS: atom_id res chain seq x y z
N MET A 1 -15.56 4.81 -25.76
CA MET A 1 -14.33 4.78 -26.59
C MET A 1 -13.17 5.18 -25.69
N LYS A 2 -12.36 4.22 -25.23
CA LYS A 2 -11.18 4.48 -24.39
C LYS A 2 -10.15 5.22 -25.24
N ALA A 3 -9.82 6.46 -24.89
CA ALA A 3 -8.73 7.19 -25.52
C ALA A 3 -7.41 6.45 -25.23
N GLU A 4 -6.70 6.03 -26.28
CA GLU A 4 -5.36 5.49 -26.12
C GLU A 4 -4.40 6.60 -25.66
N PRO A 5 -3.59 6.37 -24.61
CA PRO A 5 -2.67 7.39 -24.11
C PRO A 5 -1.53 7.64 -25.13
N THR A 6 -1.37 8.90 -25.54
CA THR A 6 -0.30 9.34 -26.45
C THR A 6 1.09 9.05 -25.85
N PRO A 7 2.08 8.55 -26.61
CA PRO A 7 3.37 8.08 -26.09
C PRO A 7 4.18 9.15 -25.31
N ALA A 8 4.02 10.44 -25.62
CA ALA A 8 4.62 11.54 -24.87
C ALA A 8 4.09 11.64 -23.42
N ARG A 9 2.81 11.29 -23.21
CA ARG A 9 2.11 11.38 -21.92
C ARG A 9 2.53 10.26 -20.96
N ILE A 10 2.85 9.09 -21.51
CA ILE A 10 3.38 7.94 -20.75
C ILE A 10 4.76 8.28 -20.19
N ARG A 11 5.65 8.92 -20.97
CA ARG A 11 6.99 9.32 -20.52
C ARG A 11 6.95 10.36 -19.40
N THR A 12 6.14 11.42 -19.54
CA THR A 12 6.01 12.45 -18.51
C THR A 12 5.32 11.91 -17.25
N GLY A 13 4.34 11.01 -17.42
CA GLY A 13 3.72 10.27 -16.32
C GLY A 13 4.74 9.41 -15.57
N LEU A 14 5.59 8.65 -16.29
CA LEU A 14 6.61 7.81 -15.70
C LEU A 14 7.60 8.60 -14.83
N LEU A 15 8.04 9.77 -15.32
CA LEU A 15 8.89 10.69 -14.58
C LEU A 15 8.20 11.20 -13.31
N ALA A 16 6.93 11.59 -13.40
CA ALA A 16 6.15 12.01 -12.24
C ALA A 16 5.99 10.89 -11.21
N TYR A 17 5.76 9.64 -11.66
CA TYR A 17 5.69 8.48 -10.77
C TYR A 17 7.03 8.13 -10.12
N LEU A 18 8.14 8.25 -10.85
CA LEU A 18 9.48 8.07 -10.31
C LEU A 18 9.81 9.11 -9.24
N VAL A 19 9.53 10.39 -9.51
CA VAL A 19 9.74 11.47 -8.53
C VAL A 19 8.84 11.26 -7.31
N ALA A 20 7.58 10.92 -7.50
CA ALA A 20 6.65 10.63 -6.39
C ALA A 20 7.11 9.43 -5.55
N GLY A 21 7.59 8.35 -6.20
CA GLY A 21 8.12 7.17 -5.53
C GLY A 21 9.41 7.46 -4.75
N LEU A 22 10.32 8.26 -5.32
CA LEU A 22 11.53 8.71 -4.64
C LEU A 22 11.20 9.58 -3.43
N TRP A 23 10.26 10.51 -3.57
CA TRP A 23 9.77 11.32 -2.45
C TRP A 23 9.15 10.44 -1.36
N PHE A 24 8.28 9.50 -1.73
CA PHE A 24 7.66 8.57 -0.79
C PHE A 24 8.72 7.73 -0.04
N GLY A 25 9.71 7.20 -0.74
CA GLY A 25 10.83 6.48 -0.13
C GLY A 25 11.63 7.36 0.84
N LEU A 26 11.95 8.60 0.45
CA LEU A 26 12.68 9.55 1.30
C LEU A 26 11.90 9.90 2.58
N LEU A 27 10.58 10.10 2.48
CA LEU A 27 9.71 10.32 3.64
C LEU A 27 9.69 9.12 4.58
N LEU A 28 9.65 7.90 4.04
CA LEU A 28 9.67 6.68 4.84
C LEU A 28 10.99 6.51 5.59
N VAL A 29 12.12 6.76 4.93
CA VAL A 29 13.44 6.74 5.59
C VAL A 29 13.53 7.81 6.67
N LYS A 30 13.13 9.06 6.36
CA LYS A 30 13.18 10.19 7.29
C LYS A 30 12.25 10.04 8.50
N SER A 31 11.13 9.36 8.34
CA SER A 31 10.18 9.10 9.43
C SER A 31 10.57 7.91 10.31
N GLU A 32 11.69 7.23 10.03
CA GLU A 32 12.14 6.00 10.70
C GLU A 32 11.09 4.87 10.72
N ALA A 33 10.01 5.03 9.93
CA ALA A 33 8.91 4.08 9.78
C ALA A 33 9.34 2.79 9.05
N VAL A 34 10.61 2.74 8.65
CA VAL A 34 11.30 1.60 8.05
C VAL A 34 11.83 0.64 9.12
N SER A 35 12.03 1.08 10.35
CA SER A 35 12.62 0.24 11.40
C SER A 35 11.61 -0.72 12.04
N TRP A 36 11.99 -1.99 12.13
CA TRP A 36 11.23 -3.06 12.80
C TRP A 36 10.90 -2.70 14.26
N TYR A 37 11.86 -2.08 14.97
CA TYR A 37 11.70 -1.68 16.37
C TYR A 37 10.54 -0.70 16.59
N ARG A 38 10.34 0.27 15.70
CA ARG A 38 9.27 1.27 15.83
C ARG A 38 7.87 0.69 15.60
N ILE A 39 7.76 -0.33 14.75
CA ILE A 39 6.50 -1.07 14.55
C ILE A 39 6.18 -1.92 15.80
N GLN A 40 7.18 -2.57 16.39
CA GLN A 40 7.00 -3.30 17.66
C GLN A 40 6.61 -2.36 18.82
N GLU A 41 7.22 -1.17 18.89
CA GLU A 41 6.91 -0.11 19.87
C GLU A 41 5.44 0.34 19.79
N MET A 42 4.89 0.37 18.57
CA MET A 42 3.50 0.73 18.30
C MET A 42 2.53 -0.34 18.84
N PHE A 43 2.81 -1.63 18.62
CA PHE A 43 2.00 -2.73 19.17
C PHE A 43 2.11 -2.86 20.69
N ARG A 44 3.24 -2.43 21.28
CA ARG A 44 3.43 -2.35 22.73
C ARG A 44 2.83 -1.10 23.38
N PHE A 45 2.16 -0.23 22.60
CA PHE A 45 1.55 1.04 23.04
C PHE A 45 2.52 1.98 23.78
N GLN A 46 3.83 1.88 23.53
CA GLN A 46 4.85 2.69 24.20
C GLN A 46 5.03 4.06 23.56
N SER A 47 4.60 4.27 22.30
CA SER A 47 4.74 5.56 21.61
C SER A 47 3.49 5.99 20.83
N PHE A 48 2.91 7.14 21.23
CA PHE A 48 1.79 7.78 20.51
C PHE A 48 2.20 8.33 19.14
N HIS A 49 3.49 8.54 18.89
CA HIS A 49 4.01 9.14 17.66
C HIS A 49 3.70 8.30 16.41
N MET A 50 3.97 6.99 16.42
CA MET A 50 3.72 6.12 15.27
C MET A 50 2.22 5.89 15.05
N PHE A 51 1.45 5.73 16.13
CA PHE A 51 0.00 5.61 16.05
C PHE A 51 -0.64 6.86 15.44
N GLY A 52 -0.15 8.05 15.81
CA GLY A 52 -0.58 9.33 15.23
C GLY A 52 -0.23 9.46 13.74
N ILE A 53 0.93 8.97 13.31
CA ILE A 53 1.34 8.98 11.88
C ILE A 53 0.43 8.06 11.05
N ILE A 54 0.21 6.82 11.49
CA ILE A 54 -0.67 5.90 10.74
C ILE A 54 -2.13 6.38 10.78
N GLY A 55 -2.61 6.85 11.93
CA GLY A 55 -3.95 7.39 12.08
C GLY A 55 -4.19 8.60 11.17
N SER A 56 -3.28 9.58 11.17
CA SER A 56 -3.39 10.74 10.27
C SER A 56 -3.33 10.33 8.81
N ALA A 57 -2.45 9.41 8.41
CA ALA A 57 -2.40 8.89 7.04
C ALA A 57 -3.73 8.26 6.60
N VAL A 58 -4.38 7.47 7.47
CA VAL A 58 -5.69 6.86 7.20
C VAL A 58 -6.77 7.93 7.07
N VAL A 59 -6.79 8.92 7.96
CA VAL A 59 -7.75 10.04 7.90
C VAL A 59 -7.56 10.85 6.62
N THR A 60 -6.31 11.18 6.25
CA THR A 60 -6.00 11.89 5.01
C THR A 60 -6.42 11.07 3.79
N ALA A 61 -6.18 9.75 3.77
CA ALA A 61 -6.64 8.86 2.70
C ALA A 61 -8.17 8.81 2.62
N MET A 62 -8.88 8.77 3.75
CA MET A 62 -10.34 8.79 3.79
C MET A 62 -10.91 10.12 3.27
N VAL A 63 -10.37 11.26 3.73
CA VAL A 63 -10.82 12.59 3.31
C VAL A 63 -10.51 12.81 1.83
N SER A 64 -9.31 12.46 1.37
CA SER A 64 -8.93 12.60 -0.04
C SER A 64 -9.80 11.74 -0.95
N THR A 65 -10.05 10.47 -0.60
CA THR A 65 -10.93 9.60 -1.39
C THR A 65 -12.39 10.07 -1.37
N ALA A 66 -12.90 10.58 -0.24
CA ALA A 66 -14.23 11.18 -0.15
C ALA A 66 -14.34 12.44 -1.01
N LEU A 67 -13.30 13.29 -1.02
CA LEU A 67 -13.24 14.48 -1.86
C LEU A 67 -13.16 14.11 -3.34
N LEU A 68 -12.39 13.08 -3.70
CA LEU A 68 -12.35 12.53 -5.06
C LEU A 68 -13.71 11.95 -5.49
N ARG A 69 -14.46 11.32 -4.59
CA ARG A 69 -15.82 10.85 -4.91
C ARG A 69 -16.79 12.00 -5.17
N ARG A 70 -16.62 13.14 -4.49
CA ARG A 70 -17.54 14.28 -4.56
C ARG A 70 -17.18 15.31 -5.64
N PHE A 71 -15.88 15.51 -5.88
CA PHE A 71 -15.34 16.56 -6.76
C PHE A 71 -14.31 16.05 -7.77
N GLY A 72 -13.97 14.75 -7.74
CA GLY A 72 -12.92 14.17 -8.58
C GLY A 72 -13.33 14.18 -10.05
N LYS A 73 -12.78 15.13 -10.78
CA LYS A 73 -12.68 15.11 -12.23
C LYS A 73 -11.29 14.59 -12.58
N THR A 74 -11.20 13.58 -13.43
CA THR A 74 -9.93 13.15 -14.02
C THR A 74 -9.34 14.34 -14.79
N ARG A 75 -8.02 14.35 -15.06
CA ARG A 75 -7.40 15.43 -15.89
C ARG A 75 -7.99 15.54 -17.32
N GLU A 76 -8.88 14.63 -17.69
CA GLU A 76 -9.65 14.59 -18.95
C GLU A 76 -11.12 14.99 -18.80
N GLY A 77 -11.56 15.41 -17.61
CA GLY A 77 -12.93 15.86 -17.36
C GLY A 77 -13.94 14.75 -17.07
N GLU A 78 -13.54 13.47 -17.14
CA GLU A 78 -14.39 12.34 -16.72
C GLU A 78 -14.58 12.29 -15.20
N SER A 79 -15.72 11.78 -14.74
CA SER A 79 -15.96 11.52 -13.33
C SER A 79 -15.11 10.33 -12.86
N VAL A 80 -14.41 10.49 -11.73
CA VAL A 80 -13.64 9.41 -11.13
C VAL A 80 -14.60 8.32 -10.62
N HIS A 81 -14.81 7.29 -11.44
CA HIS A 81 -15.57 6.11 -11.06
C HIS A 81 -14.73 5.21 -10.16
N ILE A 82 -14.93 5.33 -8.84
CA ILE A 82 -14.37 4.38 -7.88
C ILE A 82 -15.21 3.10 -7.94
N THR A 83 -14.68 2.06 -8.58
CA THR A 83 -15.32 0.73 -8.61
C THR A 83 -15.60 0.27 -7.17
N PRO A 84 -16.87 0.00 -6.82
CA PRO A 84 -17.19 -0.51 -5.50
C PRO A 84 -16.53 -1.87 -5.30
N LYS A 85 -15.88 -2.03 -4.14
CA LYS A 85 -15.25 -3.27 -3.73
C LYS A 85 -16.32 -4.37 -3.64
N GLU A 86 -16.08 -5.53 -4.25
CA GLU A 86 -17.00 -6.68 -4.21
C GLU A 86 -17.37 -7.03 -2.77
N LYS A 87 -18.64 -7.32 -2.50
CA LYS A 87 -19.11 -7.71 -1.16
C LYS A 87 -18.72 -9.17 -0.90
N GLY A 88 -17.67 -9.37 -0.10
CA GLY A 88 -17.19 -10.69 0.32
C GLY A 88 -16.68 -10.63 1.76
N ASN A 89 -17.58 -10.69 2.73
CA ASN A 89 -17.29 -10.39 4.13
C ASN A 89 -16.27 -11.38 4.73
N VAL A 90 -16.39 -12.67 4.42
CA VAL A 90 -15.50 -13.72 4.96
C VAL A 90 -14.09 -13.56 4.39
N ARG A 91 -13.97 -13.32 3.08
CA ARG A 91 -12.68 -13.09 2.40
C ARG A 91 -11.92 -11.91 2.98
N TYR A 92 -12.59 -10.79 3.27
CA TYR A 92 -11.91 -9.63 3.84
C TYR A 92 -11.52 -9.79 5.29
N VAL A 93 -12.34 -10.48 6.10
CA VAL A 93 -12.01 -10.74 7.50
C VAL A 93 -10.86 -11.74 7.59
N ALA A 94 -10.95 -12.87 6.88
CA ALA A 94 -9.88 -13.88 6.88
C ALA A 94 -8.58 -13.34 6.29
N GLY A 95 -8.65 -12.65 5.14
CA GLY A 95 -7.47 -12.02 4.52
C GLY A 95 -6.88 -10.90 5.37
N GLY A 96 -7.73 -10.07 6.00
CA GLY A 96 -7.31 -9.00 6.90
C GLY A 96 -6.61 -9.52 8.15
N LEU A 97 -7.13 -10.60 8.75
CA LEU A 97 -6.51 -11.26 9.90
C LEU A 97 -5.17 -11.87 9.52
N LEU A 98 -5.09 -12.64 8.42
CA LEU A 98 -3.83 -13.24 7.97
C LEU A 98 -2.78 -12.18 7.61
N PHE A 99 -3.19 -11.11 6.92
CA PHE A 99 -2.31 -9.99 6.59
C PHE A 99 -1.83 -9.25 7.84
N GLY A 100 -2.74 -8.99 8.79
CA GLY A 100 -2.42 -8.35 10.07
C GLY A 100 -1.47 -9.18 10.92
N LEU A 101 -1.69 -10.50 11.02
CA LEU A 101 -0.80 -11.43 11.73
C LEU A 101 0.57 -11.49 11.06
N GLY A 102 0.63 -11.61 9.74
CA GLY A 102 1.89 -11.61 9.00
C GLY A 102 2.66 -10.30 9.17
N TRP A 103 1.96 -9.16 9.10
CA TRP A 103 2.57 -7.86 9.37
C TRP A 103 3.02 -7.72 10.83
N GLY A 104 2.29 -8.24 11.82
CA GLY A 104 2.72 -8.22 13.22
C GLY A 104 3.97 -9.09 13.50
N LEU A 105 4.06 -10.25 12.85
CA LEU A 105 5.17 -11.19 13.01
C LEU A 105 6.45 -10.76 12.31
N VAL A 106 6.33 -10.13 11.13
CA VAL A 106 7.47 -9.76 10.28
C VAL A 106 7.78 -8.25 10.38
N GLY A 107 6.75 -7.42 10.59
CA GLY A 107 6.76 -5.94 10.62
C GLY A 107 7.45 -5.29 9.46
N LEU A 108 7.39 -5.99 8.35
CA LEU A 108 7.53 -5.41 7.05
C LEU A 108 6.12 -5.30 6.47
N CYS A 109 5.75 -4.11 6.02
CA CYS A 109 4.56 -3.90 5.22
C CYS A 109 4.99 -3.58 3.77
N PRO A 110 4.08 -3.58 2.78
CA PRO A 110 4.48 -3.47 1.38
C PRO A 110 5.30 -2.22 1.07
N GLY A 111 5.10 -1.11 1.80
CA GLY A 111 5.91 0.12 1.63
C GLY A 111 7.37 -0.05 2.08
N PRO A 112 7.64 -0.32 3.37
CA PRO A 112 8.98 -0.53 3.91
C PRO A 112 9.76 -1.67 3.26
N ILE A 113 9.11 -2.72 2.73
CA ILE A 113 9.82 -3.80 2.01
C ILE A 113 10.67 -3.22 0.88
N PHE A 114 10.09 -2.38 0.02
CA PHE A 114 10.82 -1.78 -1.09
C PHE A 114 11.88 -0.78 -0.64
N VAL A 115 11.62 -0.04 0.43
CA VAL A 115 12.59 0.93 0.98
C VAL A 115 13.77 0.23 1.64
N GLN A 116 13.54 -0.82 2.43
CA GLN A 116 14.61 -1.62 3.05
C GLN A 116 15.47 -2.35 2.02
N LEU A 117 14.84 -2.86 0.95
CA LEU A 117 15.54 -3.42 -0.20
C LEU A 117 16.46 -2.39 -0.85
N GLY A 118 15.96 -1.17 -1.09
CA GLY A 118 16.76 -0.06 -1.61
C GLY A 118 17.87 0.39 -0.66
N ALA A 119 17.70 0.20 0.65
CA ALA A 119 18.70 0.47 1.67
C ALA A 119 19.75 -0.65 1.86
N GLY A 120 19.66 -1.75 1.09
CA GLY A 120 20.63 -2.85 1.11
C GLY A 120 20.36 -3.94 2.16
N LEU A 121 19.18 -3.96 2.80
CA LEU A 121 18.80 -5.04 3.71
C LEU A 121 18.25 -6.25 2.94
N TRP A 122 19.06 -7.30 2.82
CA TRP A 122 18.67 -8.55 2.14
C TRP A 122 17.55 -9.33 2.82
N THR A 123 17.32 -9.11 4.12
CA THR A 123 16.19 -9.70 4.84
C THR A 123 14.84 -9.28 4.26
N ALA A 124 14.73 -8.05 3.74
CA ALA A 124 13.54 -7.57 3.06
C ALA A 124 13.31 -8.27 1.71
N ALA A 125 14.36 -8.76 1.05
CA ALA A 125 14.25 -9.55 -0.18
C ALA A 125 13.56 -10.88 0.08
N VAL A 126 13.93 -11.55 1.16
CA VAL A 126 13.31 -12.81 1.58
C VAL A 126 11.82 -12.58 1.86
N ALA A 127 11.48 -11.55 2.65
CA ALA A 127 10.10 -11.19 2.92
C ALA A 127 9.30 -10.88 1.65
N LEU A 128 9.91 -10.17 0.68
CA LEU A 128 9.28 -9.88 -0.61
C LEU A 128 9.00 -11.16 -1.40
N VAL A 129 9.96 -12.08 -1.49
CA VAL A 129 9.79 -13.35 -2.22
C VAL A 129 8.67 -14.19 -1.61
N PHE A 130 8.61 -14.32 -0.28
CA PHE A 130 7.53 -15.05 0.38
C PHE A 130 6.18 -14.35 0.24
N ALA A 131 6.13 -13.01 0.27
CA ALA A 131 4.91 -12.26 0.01
C ALA A 131 4.40 -12.46 -1.43
N LEU A 132 5.31 -12.46 -2.42
CA LEU A 132 4.99 -12.75 -3.82
C LEU A 132 4.52 -14.20 -3.99
N LEU A 133 5.18 -15.16 -3.34
CA LEU A 133 4.78 -16.56 -3.37
C LEU A 133 3.38 -16.76 -2.76
N GLY A 134 3.11 -16.12 -1.61
CA GLY A 134 1.82 -16.17 -0.95
C GLY A 134 0.69 -15.56 -1.78
N THR A 135 0.94 -14.42 -2.43
CA THR A 135 -0.04 -13.79 -3.33
C THR A 135 -0.24 -14.60 -4.61
N TYR A 136 0.80 -15.23 -5.15
CA TYR A 136 0.70 -16.13 -6.30
C TYR A 136 -0.12 -17.38 -5.97
N LEU A 137 0.17 -18.03 -4.84
CA LEU A 137 -0.60 -19.18 -4.33
C LEU A 137 -2.06 -18.79 -4.08
N TYR A 138 -2.32 -17.65 -3.46
CA TYR A 138 -3.68 -17.14 -3.29
C TYR A 138 -4.38 -16.89 -4.64
N GLY A 139 -3.65 -16.38 -5.64
CA GLY A 139 -4.16 -16.18 -7.00
C GLY A 139 -4.56 -17.49 -7.68
N LEU A 140 -3.82 -18.58 -7.44
CA LEU A 140 -4.11 -19.91 -7.98
C LEU A 140 -5.32 -20.57 -7.26
N PHE A 141 -5.40 -20.43 -5.94
CA PHE A 141 -6.47 -21.02 -5.12
C PHE A 141 -7.73 -20.16 -5.02
N ARG A 142 -7.69 -18.94 -5.56
CA ARG A 142 -8.82 -17.99 -5.60
C ARG A 142 -10.09 -18.62 -6.15
N GLU A 143 -9.99 -19.42 -7.21
CA GLU A 143 -11.16 -20.04 -7.87
C GLU A 143 -11.81 -21.13 -7.00
N ARG A 144 -11.10 -21.64 -5.98
CA ARG A 144 -11.53 -22.74 -5.13
C ARG A 144 -11.97 -22.31 -3.74
N LEU A 145 -11.82 -21.03 -3.40
CA LEU A 145 -12.21 -20.47 -2.11
C LEU A 145 -13.65 -19.94 -2.17
N PRO A 146 -14.52 -20.27 -1.20
CA PRO A 146 -15.87 -19.72 -1.15
C PRO A 146 -15.82 -18.19 -1.07
N HIS A 147 -16.56 -17.52 -1.96
CA HIS A 147 -16.60 -16.06 -2.08
C HIS A 147 -17.62 -15.46 -1.10
#